data_AF-A0A252EDJ2-F1
#
_entry.id   AF-A0A252EDJ2-F1
#
_cell.length_a   1.000
_cell.length_b   1.000
_cell.length_c   1.000
_cell.angle_alpha   90.00
_cell.angle_beta   90.00
_cell.angle_gamma   90.00
#
_symmetry.space_group_name_H-M   'P 1'
#
loop_
_entity.id
_entity.type
_entity.pdbx_description
1 polymer ?
#
loop_
_entity_poly.entity_id
_entity_poly.type
_entity_poly.pdbx_seq_one_letter_code
_entity_poly.pdbx_strand_id
1 'polypeptide(L)'
;MSPEEAIRQALESERDAMRLFLENQGLKVVLARTVRELSRPKQQELLRWLKDAAESDGKMPGMEEALRVVADSISPDTHLH
;
A
#
# COMPACT_ATOMS: atom_id res chain seq x y z
N MET A 1 -4.48 30.02 -21.96
CA MET A 1 -3.58 29.47 -20.93
C MET A 1 -2.19 29.96 -21.27
N SER A 2 -1.59 30.75 -20.38
CA SER A 2 -0.23 31.23 -20.59
C SER A 2 0.79 30.11 -20.31
N PRO A 3 2.00 30.18 -20.87
CA PRO A 3 3.07 29.25 -20.53
C PRO A 3 3.36 29.17 -19.02
N GLU A 4 3.24 30.28 -18.30
CA GLU A 4 3.43 30.34 -16.85
C GLU A 4 2.32 29.62 -16.08
N GLU A 5 1.07 29.71 -16.53
CA GLU A 5 -0.05 28.96 -15.96
C GLU A 5 0.12 27.45 -16.17
N ALA A 6 0.59 27.04 -17.35
CA ALA A 6 0.85 25.64 -17.65
C ALA A 6 1.99 25.08 -16.77
N ILE A 7 3.06 25.84 -16.56
CA ILE A 7 4.17 25.46 -15.67
C ILE A 7 3.67 25.34 -14.22
N ARG A 8 2.86 26.29 -13.75
CA ARG A 8 2.29 26.25 -12.40
C ARG A 8 1.44 25.02 -12.17
N GLN A 9 0.53 24.71 -13.10
CA GLN A 9 -0.34 23.53 -13.00
C GLN A 9 0.45 22.22 -13.02
N ALA A 10 1.50 22.12 -13.83
CA ALA A 10 2.38 20.96 -13.84
C ALA A 10 3.05 20.75 -12.47
N LEU A 11 3.60 21.81 -11.87
CA LEU A 11 4.23 21.74 -10.54
C LEU A 11 3.22 21.39 -9.44
N GLU A 12 1.99 21.91 -9.51
CA GLU A 12 0.92 21.56 -8.58
C GLU A 12 0.53 20.08 -8.71
N SER A 13 0.39 19.58 -9.93
CA SER A 13 0.12 18.17 -10.20
C SER A 13 1.23 17.26 -9.69
N GLU A 14 2.50 17.62 -9.91
CA GLU A 14 3.65 16.86 -9.41
C GLU A 14 3.71 16.86 -7.87
N ARG A 15 3.46 18.01 -7.24
CA ARG A 15 3.40 18.11 -5.78
C ARG A 15 2.31 17.21 -5.21
N ASP A 16 1.13 17.22 -5.82
CA ASP A 16 -0.01 16.43 -5.35
C ASP A 16 0.24 14.93 -5.57
N ALA A 17 0.85 14.54 -6.70
CA ALA A 17 1.30 13.17 -6.93
C ALA A 17 2.34 12.71 -5.89
N MET A 18 3.30 13.58 -5.56
CA MET A 18 4.33 13.29 -4.57
C MET A 18 3.75 13.17 -3.16
N ARG A 19 2.76 14.00 -2.81
CA ARG A 19 2.00 13.89 -1.56
C ARG A 19 1.27 12.54 -1.45
N LEU A 20 0.52 12.16 -2.49
CA LEU A 20 -0.19 10.88 -2.53
C LEU A 20 0.78 9.69 -2.45
N PHE A 21 1.93 9.78 -3.11
CA PHE A 21 2.98 8.78 -3.00
C PHE A 21 3.48 8.62 -1.56
N LEU A 22 3.81 9.74 -0.89
CA LEU A 22 4.30 9.72 0.49
C LEU A 22 3.22 9.21 1.47
N GLU A 23 1.97 9.63 1.32
CA GLU A 23 0.84 9.12 2.10
C GLU A 23 0.70 7.60 1.93
N ASN A 24 0.77 7.11 0.69
CA ASN A 24 0.74 5.68 0.40
C ASN A 24 1.92 4.92 1.04
N GLN A 25 3.14 5.46 1.01
CA GLN A 25 4.29 4.84 1.69
C GLN A 25 4.10 4.81 3.21
N GLY A 26 3.59 5.90 3.80
CA GLY A 26 3.27 5.97 5.22
C GLY A 26 2.25 4.90 5.64
N LEU A 27 1.19 4.72 4.86
CA LEU A 27 0.17 3.68 5.09
C LEU A 27 0.77 2.27 5.05
N LYS A 28 1.68 1.99 4.11
CA LYS A 28 2.39 0.69 4.03
C LYS A 28 3.23 0.43 5.28
N VAL A 29 3.97 1.43 5.77
CA VAL A 29 4.78 1.32 6.99
C VAL A 29 3.89 1.04 8.21
N VAL A 30 2.78 1.75 8.34
CA VAL A 30 1.82 1.55 9.44
C VAL A 30 1.19 0.15 9.38
N LEU A 31 0.78 -0.30 8.18
CA LEU A 31 0.23 -1.63 7.99
C LEU A 31 1.25 -2.71 8.37
N ALA A 32 2.48 -2.62 7.87
CA ALA A 32 3.55 -3.56 8.17
C ALA A 32 3.83 -3.65 9.68
N ARG A 33 3.90 -2.50 10.36
CA ARG A 33 4.10 -2.44 11.82
C ARG A 33 2.92 -3.09 12.56
N THR A 34 1.70 -2.71 12.21
CA THR A 34 0.48 -3.28 12.83
C THR A 34 0.44 -4.79 12.70
N VAL A 35 0.77 -5.34 11.53
CA VAL A 35 0.80 -6.79 11.28
C VAL A 35 1.82 -7.49 12.18
N ARG A 36 3.01 -6.91 12.36
CA ARG A 36 4.05 -7.46 13.24
C ARG A 36 3.66 -7.47 14.72
N GLU A 37 2.78 -6.57 15.13
CA GLU A 37 2.24 -6.50 16.50
C GLU A 37 1.11 -7.51 16.74
N LEU A 38 0.51 -8.09 15.68
CA LEU A 38 -0.50 -9.14 15.80
C LEU A 38 0.10 -10.49 16.22
N SER A 39 -0.69 -11.31 16.92
CA SER A 39 -0.33 -12.70 17.16
C SER A 39 -0.32 -13.52 15.87
N ARG A 40 0.46 -14.60 15.81
CA ARG A 40 0.55 -15.47 14.61
C ARG A 40 -0.82 -15.95 14.09
N PRO A 41 -1.77 -16.40 14.93
CA PRO A 41 -3.10 -16.78 14.42
C PRO A 41 -3.84 -15.61 13.76
N LYS A 42 -3.73 -14.39 14.32
CA LYS A 42 -4.36 -13.18 13.78
C LYS A 42 -3.70 -12.70 12.48
N GLN A 43 -2.39 -12.85 12.37
CA GLN A 43 -1.66 -12.62 11.13
C GLN A 43 -2.16 -13.54 10.00
N GLN A 44 -2.31 -14.84 10.27
CA GLN A 44 -2.82 -15.81 9.28
C GLN A 44 -4.29 -15.57 8.93
N GLU A 45 -5.12 -15.16 9.89
CA GLU A 45 -6.52 -14.78 9.67
C GLU A 45 -6.62 -13.57 8.72
N LEU A 46 -5.83 -12.53 8.95
CA LEU A 46 -5.77 -11.34 8.10
C LEU A 46 -5.27 -11.68 6.69
N LEU A 47 -4.21 -12.49 6.58
CA LEU A 47 -3.66 -12.90 5.29
C LEU A 47 -4.70 -13.68 4.45
N ARG A 48 -5.44 -14.58 5.09
CA ARG A 48 -6.51 -15.34 4.42
C ARG A 48 -7.65 -14.42 3.96
N TRP A 49 -8.11 -13.54 4.84
CA TRP A 49 -9.16 -12.58 4.50
C TRP A 49 -8.78 -11.69 3.31
N LEU A 50 -7.54 -11.20 3.25
CA LEU A 50 -7.05 -10.40 2.12
C LEU A 50 -7.00 -11.18 0.80
N LYS A 51 -6.66 -12.48 0.85
CA LYS A 51 -6.70 -13.36 -0.34
C LYS A 51 -8.13 -13.55 -0.83
N ASP A 52 -9.04 -13.91 0.09
CA ASP A 52 -10.46 -14.11 -0.24
C ASP A 52 -11.07 -12.81 -0.82
N ALA A 53 -10.71 -11.64 -0.26
CA ALA A 53 -11.16 -10.35 -0.75
C ALA A 53 -10.58 -9.97 -2.12
N ALA A 54 -9.32 -10.31 -2.39
CA ALA A 54 -8.66 -10.05 -3.69
C ALA A 54 -9.22 -10.95 -4.81
N GLU A 55 -9.71 -12.14 -4.48
CA GLU A 55 -10.32 -13.11 -5.40
C GLU A 55 -11.82 -12.83 -5.64
N SER A 56 -12.48 -12.08 -4.74
CA SER A 56 -13.87 -11.67 -4.90
C SER A 56 -14.05 -10.61 -6.00
N ASP A 57 -15.22 -10.62 -6.66
CA ASP A 57 -15.56 -9.91 -7.92
C ASP A 57 -15.56 -8.36 -7.84
N GLY A 58 -14.95 -7.79 -6.79
CA GLY A 58 -14.70 -6.38 -6.61
C GLY A 58 -13.27 -6.18 -6.13
N LYS A 59 -12.30 -6.17 -7.05
CA LYS A 59 -10.92 -5.79 -6.75
C LYS A 59 -10.91 -4.38 -6.17
N MET A 60 -10.89 -4.28 -4.84
CA MET A 60 -10.77 -3.00 -4.16
C MET A 60 -9.40 -2.38 -4.49
N PRO A 61 -9.34 -1.09 -4.89
CA PRO A 61 -8.07 -0.41 -5.13
C PRO A 61 -7.16 -0.52 -3.90
N GLY A 62 -5.91 -0.93 -4.12
CA GLY A 62 -4.92 -1.11 -3.04
C GLY A 62 -4.97 -2.46 -2.32
N MET A 63 -5.89 -3.36 -2.65
CA MET A 63 -5.98 -4.69 -2.02
C MET A 63 -4.76 -5.58 -2.30
N GLU A 64 -4.29 -5.60 -3.56
CA GLU A 64 -3.10 -6.37 -3.95
C GLU A 64 -1.83 -5.86 -3.23
N GLU A 65 -1.73 -4.54 -3.04
CA GLU A 65 -0.64 -3.92 -2.28
C GLU A 65 -0.70 -4.26 -0.80
N ALA A 66 -1.88 -4.18 -0.18
CA ALA A 66 -2.08 -4.56 1.22
C ALA A 66 -1.74 -6.04 1.45
N LEU A 67 -2.17 -6.93 0.54
CA LEU A 67 -1.85 -8.35 0.58
C LEU A 67 -0.33 -8.59 0.54
N ARG A 68 0.39 -7.89 -0.35
CA ARG A 68 1.86 -7.97 -0.42
C ARG A 68 2.52 -7.51 0.88
N VAL A 69 2.17 -6.33 1.40
CA VAL A 69 2.74 -5.80 2.65
C VAL A 69 2.49 -6.74 3.83
N VAL A 70 1.30 -7.32 3.92
CA VAL A 70 0.96 -8.28 4.98
C VAL A 70 1.76 -9.58 4.82
N ALA A 71 1.87 -10.12 3.61
CA ALA A 71 2.66 -11.32 3.33
C ALA A 71 4.14 -11.13 3.71
N ASP A 72 4.75 -10.02 3.27
CA ASP A 72 6.15 -9.68 3.56
C ASP A 72 6.39 -9.45 5.06
N SER A 73 5.38 -8.97 5.79
CA SER A 73 5.49 -8.70 7.23
C SER A 73 5.38 -9.97 8.08
N ILE A 74 4.73 -11.02 7.57
CA ILE A 74 4.55 -12.32 8.26
C ILE A 74 5.74 -13.24 8.01
N SER A 75 6.33 -13.20 6.81
CA SER A 75 7.53 -13.94 6.44
C SER A 75 8.62 -13.00 5.91
N PRO A 76 9.45 -12.42 6.79
CA PRO A 76 10.50 -11.49 6.36
C PRO A 76 11.58 -12.09 5.43
N ASP A 77 11.61 -13.40 5.21
CA ASP A 77 12.70 -14.11 4.53
C ASP A 77 12.34 -14.62 3.11
N THR A 78 11.92 -13.73 2.20
CA THR A 78 11.82 -14.13 0.76
C THR A 78 12.59 -13.23 -0.21
N HIS A 79 13.36 -12.24 0.27
CA HIS A 79 14.25 -11.43 -0.58
C HIS A 79 15.64 -11.24 0.03
N LEU A 80 16.39 -12.33 0.08
CA LEU A 80 17.85 -12.33 0.08
C LEU A 80 18.34 -13.21 -1.07
N HIS A 81 18.08 -12.80 -2.31
CA HIS A 81 18.82 -13.20 -3.51
C HIS A 81 18.64 -12.16 -4.60
#